data_AF-A0A117ITA7-F1
#
_entry.id   AF-A0A117ITA7-F1
#
_cell.length_a   1.000
_cell.length_b   1.000
_cell.length_c   1.000
_cell.angle_alpha   90.00
_cell.angle_beta   90.00
_cell.angle_gamma   90.00
#
_symmetry.space_group_name_H-M   'P 1'
#
loop_
_entity.id
_entity.type
_entity.pdbx_description
1 polymer ?
#
loop_
_entity_poly.entity_id
_entity_poly.type
_entity_poly.pdbx_seq_one_letter_code
_entity_poly.pdbx_strand_id
1 'polypeptide(L)'
;MIEFVILLGVIGGWIIVASTLFLMLALGQTWGLIGVALLIGFILVNHSLKRKYMSTIVDATPGAKAIAAHIFEMNELILLSSYLVSLLLYEGIQKYVEIIIKFPGTVG
;
A
#
# COMPACT_ATOMS: atom_id res chain seq x y z
N MET A 1 10.96 -16.25 -8.89
CA MET A 1 11.05 -15.65 -7.53
C MET A 1 10.83 -14.13 -7.55
N ILE A 2 11.53 -13.37 -8.40
CA ILE A 2 11.33 -11.90 -8.50
C ILE A 2 9.89 -11.52 -8.92
N GLU A 3 9.28 -12.20 -9.89
CA GLU A 3 7.88 -11.94 -10.26
C GLU A 3 6.92 -12.10 -9.08
N PHE A 4 7.18 -13.08 -8.19
CA PHE A 4 6.37 -13.27 -6.99
C PHE A 4 6.52 -12.12 -5.99
N VAL A 5 7.73 -11.54 -5.89
CA VAL A 5 8.00 -10.36 -5.05
C VAL A 5 7.29 -9.13 -5.60
N ILE A 6 7.29 -8.93 -6.92
CA ILE A 6 6.57 -7.83 -7.58
C ILE A 6 5.05 -8.01 -7.38
N LEU A 7 4.54 -9.23 -7.55
CA LEU A 7 3.13 -9.55 -7.29
C LEU A 7 2.75 -9.21 -5.85
N LEU A 8 3.63 -9.51 -4.89
CA LEU A 8 3.39 -9.25 -3.47
C LEU A 8 3.32 -7.75 -3.17
N GLY A 9 4.13 -6.92 -3.83
CA GLY A 9 4.05 -5.47 -3.73
C GLY A 9 2.72 -4.92 -4.27
N VAL A 10 2.32 -5.35 -5.47
CA VAL A 10 1.06 -4.91 -6.10
C VAL A 10 -0.16 -5.37 -5.30
N ILE A 11 -0.23 -6.67 -4.98
CA ILE A 11 -1.35 -7.24 -4.23
C ILE A 11 -1.39 -6.66 -2.81
N GLY A 12 -0.25 -6.53 -2.15
CA GLY A 12 -0.14 -5.91 -0.84
C GLY A 12 -0.63 -4.46 -0.84
N GLY A 13 -0.25 -3.68 -1.87
CA GLY A 13 -0.74 -2.32 -2.07
C GLY A 13 -2.27 -2.26 -2.22
N TRP A 14 -2.84 -3.13 -3.05
CA TRP A 14 -4.30 -3.23 -3.21
C TRP A 14 -5.02 -3.62 -1.92
N ILE A 15 -4.47 -4.57 -1.17
CA ILE A 15 -5.02 -4.97 0.13
C ILE A 15 -5.02 -3.78 1.08
N ILE A 16 -3.91 -3.06 1.21
CA ILE A 16 -3.80 -1.87 2.06
C ILE A 16 -4.81 -0.80 1.65
N VAL A 17 -4.91 -0.49 0.36
CA VAL A 17 -5.85 0.52 -0.15
C VAL A 17 -7.28 0.14 0.20
N ALA A 18 -7.69 -1.07 -0.17
CA ALA A 18 -9.05 -1.54 0.03
C ALA A 18 -9.40 -1.62 1.52
N SER A 19 -8.57 -2.30 2.32
CA SER A 19 -8.85 -2.48 3.74
C SER A 19 -8.91 -1.16 4.49
N THR A 20 -7.95 -0.25 4.24
CA THR A 20 -7.89 1.05 4.93
C THR A 20 -9.06 1.93 4.51
N LEU A 21 -9.34 2.04 3.21
CA LEU A 21 -10.44 2.86 2.69
C LEU A 21 -11.79 2.35 3.19
N PHE A 22 -12.07 1.05 3.11
CA PHE A 22 -13.35 0.50 3.56
C PHE A 22 -13.54 0.64 5.07
N LEU A 23 -12.49 0.43 5.87
CA LEU A 23 -12.55 0.68 7.31
C LEU A 23 -12.89 2.14 7.62
N MET A 24 -12.23 3.09 6.95
CA MET A 24 -12.50 4.51 7.14
C MET A 24 -13.91 4.90 6.70
N LEU A 25 -14.39 4.38 5.56
CA LEU A 25 -15.74 4.65 5.07
C LEU A 25 -16.83 4.09 5.99
N ALA A 26 -16.62 2.90 6.55
CA ALA A 26 -17.62 2.23 7.39
C ALA A 26 -17.65 2.74 8.83
N LEU A 27 -16.48 3.07 9.40
CA LEU A 27 -16.32 3.33 10.84
C LEU A 27 -15.79 4.73 11.16
N GLY A 28 -15.40 5.50 10.14
CA GLY A 28 -14.88 6.87 10.27
C GLY A 28 -13.36 6.97 10.18
N GLN A 29 -12.87 8.20 10.04
CA GLN A 29 -11.47 8.52 9.73
C GLN A 29 -10.43 7.91 10.69
N THR A 30 -10.74 7.82 11.99
CA THR A 30 -9.82 7.28 13.01
C THR A 30 -9.44 5.81 12.77
N TRP A 31 -10.29 5.06 12.07
CA TRP A 31 -10.02 3.67 11.72
C TRP A 31 -8.95 3.51 10.64
N GLY A 32 -8.56 4.61 9.97
CA GLY A 32 -7.38 4.65 9.10
C GLY A 32 -6.08 4.29 9.83
N LEU A 33 -6.02 4.52 11.15
CA LEU A 33 -4.88 4.11 11.98
C LEU A 33 -4.64 2.60 11.99
N ILE A 34 -5.69 1.79 11.83
CA ILE A 34 -5.53 0.32 11.68
C ILE A 34 -4.82 0.00 10.36
N GLY A 35 -5.05 0.78 9.32
CA GLY A 35 -4.30 0.69 8.07
C GLY A 35 -2.79 0.88 8.26
N VAL A 36 -2.36 1.72 9.22
CA VAL A 36 -0.94 1.86 9.58
C VAL A 36 -0.38 0.57 10.15
N ALA A 37 -1.14 -0.13 11.02
CA ALA A 37 -0.69 -1.40 11.57
C ALA A 37 -0.52 -2.47 10.48
N LEU A 38 -1.45 -2.53 9.52
CA LEU A 38 -1.34 -3.41 8.35
C LEU A 38 -0.14 -3.05 7.48
N LEU A 39 0.07 -1.77 7.21
CA LEU A 39 1.22 -1.25 6.46
C LEU A 39 2.54 -1.66 7.10
N ILE A 40 2.70 -1.47 8.42
CA ILE A 40 3.89 -1.90 9.16
C ILE A 40 4.09 -3.41 9.03
N GLY A 41 3.02 -4.20 9.15
CA GLY A 41 3.08 -5.65 8.97
C GLY A 41 3.63 -6.06 7.59
N PHE A 42 3.12 -5.46 6.51
CA PHE A 42 3.60 -5.72 5.15
C PHE A 42 5.05 -5.28 4.94
N ILE A 43 5.46 -4.13 5.49
CA ILE A 43 6.85 -3.66 5.42
C ILE A 43 7.79 -4.65 6.13
N LEU A 44 7.42 -5.14 7.30
CA LEU A 44 8.21 -6.13 8.03
C LEU A 44 8.35 -7.45 7.25
N VAL A 45 7.27 -7.90 6.62
CA VAL A 45 7.31 -9.07 5.73
C VAL A 45 8.24 -8.81 4.54
N ASN A 46 8.16 -7.63 3.90
CA ASN A 46 9.03 -7.25 2.78
C ASN A 46 10.51 -7.25 3.19
N HIS A 47 10.85 -6.68 4.35
CA HIS A 47 12.20 -6.70 4.91
C HIS A 47 12.70 -8.11 5.20
N SER A 48 11.85 -8.96 5.78
CA SER A 48 12.17 -10.35 6.07
C SER A 48 12.47 -11.12 4.78
N LEU A 49 11.64 -10.93 3.74
CA LEU A 49 11.83 -11.51 2.42
C LEU A 49 13.10 -10.98 1.74
N LYS A 50 13.39 -9.67 1.81
CA LYS A 50 14.62 -9.05 1.29
C LYS A 50 15.85 -9.71 1.90
N ARG A 51 15.86 -9.88 3.23
CA ARG A 51 16.97 -10.53 3.96
C ARG A 51 17.14 -11.99 3.54
N LYS A 52 16.05 -12.76 3.51
CA LYS A 52 16.08 -14.17 3.11
C LYS A 52 16.55 -14.33 1.67
N TYR A 53 16.03 -13.51 0.76
CA TYR A 53 16.41 -13.51 -0.64
C TYR A 53 17.90 -13.20 -0.79
N MET A 54 18.38 -12.10 -0.20
CA MET A 54 19.77 -11.69 -0.34
C MET A 54 20.78 -12.68 0.29
N SER A 55 20.37 -13.39 1.34
CA SER A 55 21.18 -14.49 1.91
C SER A 55 21.24 -15.74 1.01
N THR A 56 20.28 -15.92 0.11
CA THR A 56 20.20 -17.11 -0.75
C THR A 56 21.02 -16.93 -2.05
N ILE A 57 21.11 -15.69 -2.55
CA ILE A 57 21.85 -15.36 -3.80
C ILE A 57 23.33 -15.05 -3.52
N VAL A 58 24.04 -15.91 -2.78
CA VAL A 58 25.45 -15.70 -2.41
C VAL A 58 26.34 -15.53 -3.66
N ASP A 59 26.12 -16.34 -4.70
CA ASP A 59 26.94 -16.37 -5.92
C ASP A 59 26.43 -15.48 -7.08
N ALA A 60 25.38 -14.70 -6.86
CA ALA A 60 24.83 -13.82 -7.90
C ALA A 60 25.75 -12.62 -8.16
N THR A 61 25.82 -12.19 -9.43
CA THR A 61 26.59 -11.01 -9.84
C THR A 61 26.16 -9.76 -9.05
N PRO A 62 27.09 -8.79 -8.80
CA PRO A 62 26.77 -7.57 -8.06
C PRO A 62 25.57 -6.80 -8.65
N GLY A 63 25.44 -6.79 -9.97
CA GLY A 63 24.30 -6.16 -10.66
C GLY A 63 22.96 -6.85 -10.37
N ALA A 64 22.92 -8.18 -10.33
CA ALA A 64 21.70 -8.92 -10.00
C ALA A 64 21.25 -8.70 -8.54
N LYS A 65 22.21 -8.58 -7.61
CA LYS A 65 21.92 -8.20 -6.21
C LYS A 65 21.33 -6.80 -6.10
N ALA A 66 21.88 -5.83 -6.85
CA ALA A 66 21.39 -4.46 -6.86
C ALA A 66 19.95 -4.36 -7.40
N ILE A 67 19.65 -5.04 -8.52
CA ILE A 67 18.30 -5.07 -9.10
C ILE A 67 17.31 -5.69 -8.11
N ALA A 68 17.67 -6.80 -7.47
CA ALA A 68 16.82 -7.44 -6.47
C ALA A 68 16.56 -6.52 -5.27
N ALA A 69 17.58 -5.86 -4.73
CA ALA A 69 17.42 -4.90 -3.65
C ALA A 69 16.46 -3.76 -4.02
N HIS A 70 16.61 -3.23 -5.24
CA HIS A 70 15.77 -2.16 -5.75
C HIS A 70 14.30 -2.57 -5.87
N ILE A 71 14.01 -3.80 -6.29
CA ILE A 71 12.63 -4.33 -6.35
C ILE A 71 11.98 -4.34 -4.96
N PHE A 72 12.70 -4.75 -3.92
CA PHE A 72 12.17 -4.72 -2.55
C PHE A 72 11.91 -3.28 -2.06
N GLU A 73 12.76 -2.32 -2.44
CA GLU A 73 12.54 -0.89 -2.11
C GLU A 73 11.34 -0.32 -2.87
N MET A 74 11.17 -0.69 -4.14
CA MET A 74 9.98 -0.32 -4.92
C MET A 74 8.70 -0.86 -4.29
N ASN A 75 8.72 -2.08 -3.75
CA ASN A 75 7.56 -2.64 -3.05
C ASN A 75 7.16 -1.82 -1.82
N GLU A 76 8.13 -1.37 -1.02
CA GLU A 76 7.85 -0.49 0.13
C GLU A 76 7.21 0.83 -0.30
N LEU A 77 7.71 1.43 -1.38
CA LEU A 77 7.13 2.65 -1.96
C LEU A 77 5.70 2.42 -2.45
N ILE A 78 5.42 1.27 -3.07
CA ILE A 78 4.06 0.90 -3.49
C ILE A 78 3.15 0.79 -2.27
N LEU A 79 3.57 0.07 -1.22
CA LEU A 79 2.76 -0.08 0.00
C LEU A 79 2.48 1.27 0.69
N LEU A 80 3.49 2.13 0.79
CA LEU A 80 3.37 3.47 1.37
C LEU A 80 2.44 4.38 0.54
N SER A 81 2.65 4.42 -0.79
CA SER A 81 1.82 5.22 -1.69
C SER A 81 0.37 4.72 -1.72
N SER A 82 0.16 3.40 -1.67
CA SER A 82 -1.15 2.76 -1.52
C SER A 82 -1.88 3.23 -0.26
N TYR A 83 -1.23 3.25 0.89
CA TYR A 83 -1.84 3.80 2.11
C TYR A 83 -2.19 5.28 1.96
N LEU A 84 -1.28 6.10 1.41
CA LEU A 84 -1.52 7.52 1.21
C LEU A 84 -2.69 7.79 0.24
N VAL A 85 -2.78 7.03 -0.85
CA VAL A 85 -3.89 7.09 -1.80
C VAL A 85 -5.22 6.78 -1.11
N SER A 86 -5.26 5.80 -0.20
CA SER A 86 -6.48 5.49 0.55
C SER A 86 -6.98 6.66 1.40
N LEU A 87 -6.08 7.42 2.04
CA LEU A 87 -6.43 8.61 2.80
C LEU A 87 -6.98 9.71 1.90
N LEU A 88 -6.33 9.98 0.77
CA LEU A 88 -6.78 10.98 -0.19
C LEU A 88 -8.14 10.61 -0.81
N LEU A 89 -8.35 9.34 -1.13
CA LEU A 89 -9.63 8.84 -1.64
C LEU A 89 -10.73 9.00 -0.60
N TYR A 90 -10.47 8.69 0.67
CA TYR A 90 -11.43 8.90 1.74
C TYR A 90 -11.85 10.38 1.83
N GLU A 91 -10.90 11.30 1.90
CA GLU A 91 -11.17 12.74 1.94
C GLU A 91 -11.96 13.21 0.71
N GLY A 92 -11.57 12.74 -0.48
CA GLY A 92 -12.27 13.05 -1.72
C GLY A 92 -13.71 12.57 -1.74
N ILE A 93 -13.96 11.34 -1.28
CA ILE A 93 -15.30 10.75 -1.19
C ILE A 93 -16.14 11.50 -0.16
N GLN A 94 -15.60 11.78 1.04
CA GLN A 94 -16.32 12.52 2.08
C GLN A 94 -16.75 13.90 1.58
N LYS A 95 -15.85 14.63 0.91
CA LYS A 95 -16.15 15.94 0.33
C LYS A 95 -17.19 15.85 -0.79
N TYR A 96 -17.13 14.82 -1.62
CA TYR A 96 -18.12 14.60 -2.67
C TYR A 96 -19.51 14.32 -2.09
N VAL A 97 -19.60 13.45 -1.08
CA VAL A 97 -20.84 13.15 -0.34
C VAL A 97 -21.38 14.41 0.34
N GLU A 98 -20.52 15.21 0.97
CA GLU A 98 -20.90 16.48 1.57
C GLU A 98 -21.52 17.45 0.56
N ILE A 99 -20.91 17.60 -0.63
CA ILE A 99 -21.43 18.46 -1.69
C ILE A 99 -22.81 17.99 -2.15
N ILE A 100 -22.98 16.69 -2.39
CA ILE A 100 -24.26 16.11 -2.81
C ILE A 100 -25.36 16.34 -1.76
N ILE A 101 -25.04 16.14 -0.49
CA ILE A 101 -26.01 16.32 0.60
C ILE A 101 -26.35 17.80 0.79
N LYS A 102 -25.37 18.70 0.74
CA LYS A 102 -25.58 20.14 0.99
C LYS A 102 -26.20 20.88 -0.19
N PHE A 103 -25.99 20.42 -1.42
CA PHE A 103 -26.51 21.04 -2.63
C PHE A 103 -27.19 20.01 -3.55
N PRO A 104 -28.37 19.47 -3.16
CA PRO A 104 -29.02 18.37 -3.88
C PRO A 104 -29.62 18.75 -5.26
N GLY A 105 -29.16 19.82 -5.92
CA GLY A 105 -29.71 20.30 -7.20
C GLY A 105 -28.81 21.21 -8.04
N THR A 106 -27.53 21.41 -7.71
CA THR A 106 -26.59 22.21 -8.53
C THR A 106 -25.74 21.36 -9.47
N VAL A 107 -25.89 20.03 -9.44
CA VAL A 107 -25.27 19.08 -10.37
C VAL A 107 -26.38 18.53 -11.26
N GLY A 108 -26.92 19.38 -12.13
CA GLY A 108 -27.98 19.09 -13.09
C GLY A 108 -27.92 20.06 -14.25
#